data_AF-A0A847ACB1-F1
#
_entry.id   AF-A0A847ACB1-F1
#
_cell.length_a   1.000
_cell.length_b   1.000
_cell.length_c   1.000
_cell.angle_alpha   90.00
_cell.angle_beta   90.00
_cell.angle_gamma   90.00
#
_symmetry.space_group_name_H-M   'P 1'
#
loop_
_entity.id
_entity.type
_entity.pdbx_description
1 polymer ?
#
loop_
_entity_poly.entity_id
_entity_poly.type
_entity_poly.pdbx_seq_one_letter_code
_entity_poly.pdbx_strand_id
1 'polypeptide(L)'
;MARTFVIGLTGSGKQTTVNEDTFSLSGRVYPDMITGSEEQTGSSTGYNQLYVVTEGVGGPGVGDLAGRIIQRTAHDLADLLGRYQSPSLDFRKFSRDLVKEAHNRVLSQIKPRGNGITGASMALLLIDANTAYVLNVGQTDSFLFRGGELFLLCSPADNGNGRRTALIGDSRSPAPSGLITTREVDLKPGDIILLTSSGFRTGYKPHQLIEDLSSPDAFAASIRQAQIHSRKSDDSASGTVLALKVRDLELSEPGEPVAGLEIRKSIYHKEIGEDQPESEKAGKSKGKRKGKGDDAMARERKEKRKGNLKTFFLFLLLGFLIGLAAILFVWFLILK
;
A
#
# COMPACT_ATOMS: atom_id res chain seq x y z
N MET A 1 -1.48 -4.17 24.90
CA MET A 1 -1.65 -3.90 23.47
C MET A 1 -2.85 -3.00 23.24
N ALA A 2 -2.67 -2.04 22.35
CA ALA A 2 -3.70 -1.11 21.94
C ALA A 2 -4.78 -1.82 21.12
N ARG A 3 -6.05 -1.64 21.49
CA ARG A 3 -7.17 -2.03 20.62
C ARG A 3 -7.58 -0.83 19.78
N THR A 4 -7.71 -1.03 18.49
CA THR A 4 -7.87 0.07 17.55
C THR A 4 -9.10 -0.10 16.67
N PHE A 5 -9.72 1.01 16.32
CA PHE A 5 -10.65 1.11 15.21
C PHE A 5 -9.97 1.88 14.09
N VAL A 6 -10.18 1.47 12.85
CA VAL A 6 -9.56 2.10 11.69
C VAL A 6 -10.60 2.32 10.60
N ILE A 7 -10.49 3.46 9.92
CA ILE A 7 -11.24 3.79 8.71
C ILE A 7 -10.26 4.33 7.67
N GLY A 8 -10.30 3.76 6.47
CA GLY A 8 -9.57 4.22 5.29
C GLY A 8 -10.55 4.72 4.24
N LEU A 9 -10.29 5.90 3.70
CA LEU A 9 -11.03 6.52 2.62
C LEU A 9 -10.05 6.93 1.53
N THR A 10 -10.37 6.63 0.28
CA THR A 10 -9.60 7.06 -0.87
C THR A 10 -10.52 7.42 -2.02
N GLY A 11 -10.09 8.33 -2.89
CA GLY A 11 -10.85 8.67 -4.09
C GLY A 11 -10.01 9.39 -5.14
N SER A 12 -10.30 9.10 -6.41
CA SER A 12 -9.72 9.79 -7.56
C SER A 12 -10.18 11.25 -7.63
N GLY A 13 -9.26 12.18 -7.92
CA GLY A 13 -9.55 13.57 -8.27
C GLY A 13 -10.28 13.77 -9.60
N LYS A 14 -10.89 14.93 -9.80
CA LYS A 14 -11.50 15.37 -11.06
C LYS A 14 -10.51 15.48 -12.21
N GLN A 15 -9.23 15.72 -11.93
CA GLN A 15 -8.19 15.82 -12.96
C GLN A 15 -7.47 14.49 -13.22
N THR A 16 -7.75 13.46 -12.42
CA THR A 16 -7.10 12.16 -12.49
C THR A 16 -8.10 11.11 -12.95
N THR A 17 -7.81 10.40 -14.05
CA THR A 17 -8.66 9.28 -14.50
C THR A 17 -8.49 8.03 -13.65
N VAL A 18 -7.41 7.96 -12.88
CA VAL A 18 -6.99 6.82 -12.06
C VAL A 18 -6.66 7.33 -10.67
N ASN A 19 -7.12 6.60 -9.65
CA ASN A 19 -6.64 6.82 -8.30
C ASN A 19 -5.23 6.20 -8.17
N GLU A 20 -4.22 7.04 -8.00
CA GLU A 20 -2.83 6.60 -7.81
C GLU A 20 -2.44 6.50 -6.32
N ASP A 21 -3.33 6.93 -5.43
CA ASP A 21 -3.16 6.72 -4.01
C ASP A 21 -3.63 5.33 -3.61
N THR A 22 -2.97 4.75 -2.61
CA THR A 22 -3.38 3.48 -2.04
C THR A 22 -3.21 3.49 -0.52
N PHE A 23 -3.95 2.64 0.20
CA PHE A 23 -3.76 2.41 1.63
C PHE A 23 -3.90 0.94 2.00
N SER A 24 -3.23 0.51 3.07
CA SER A 24 -3.32 -0.87 3.58
C SER A 24 -4.13 -0.95 4.87
N LEU A 25 -5.09 -1.88 4.91
CA LEU A 25 -5.88 -2.20 6.10
C LEU A 25 -6.01 -3.72 6.20
N SER A 26 -5.64 -4.28 7.36
CA SER A 26 -5.70 -5.72 7.65
C SER A 26 -4.96 -6.60 6.62
N GLY A 27 -3.82 -6.13 6.13
CA GLY A 27 -2.99 -6.85 5.15
C GLY A 27 -3.53 -6.85 3.72
N ARG A 28 -4.57 -6.05 3.43
CA ARG A 28 -5.09 -5.80 2.08
C ARG A 28 -4.78 -4.37 1.66
N VAL A 29 -4.60 -4.16 0.35
CA VAL A 29 -4.27 -2.85 -0.24
C VAL A 29 -5.43 -2.35 -1.07
N TYR A 30 -5.89 -1.14 -0.76
CA TYR A 30 -7.03 -0.47 -1.38
C TYR A 30 -6.57 0.80 -2.14
N PRO A 31 -7.32 1.25 -3.16
CA PRO A 31 -8.56 0.66 -3.63
C PRO A 31 -8.33 -0.67 -4.38
N ASP A 32 -9.30 -1.57 -4.41
CA ASP A 32 -9.22 -2.78 -5.25
C ASP A 32 -9.44 -2.46 -6.74
N MET A 33 -10.18 -1.37 -7.01
CA MET A 33 -10.41 -0.86 -8.36
C MET A 33 -9.61 0.41 -8.61
N ILE A 34 -9.02 0.50 -9.80
CA ILE A 34 -8.19 1.63 -10.23
C ILE A 34 -9.00 2.94 -10.32
N THR A 35 -10.32 2.85 -10.46
CA THR A 35 -11.24 3.99 -10.57
C THR A 35 -12.20 4.05 -9.39
N GLY A 36 -12.43 5.25 -8.87
CA GLY A 36 -13.50 5.53 -7.93
C GLY A 36 -13.04 5.82 -6.51
N SER A 37 -14.03 5.92 -5.63
CA SER A 37 -13.87 6.08 -4.19
C SER A 37 -14.02 4.75 -3.49
N GLU A 38 -13.17 4.46 -2.51
CA GLU A 38 -13.30 3.29 -1.67
C GLU A 38 -13.24 3.68 -0.20
N GLU A 39 -14.09 3.02 0.59
CA GLU A 39 -14.15 3.14 2.04
C GLU A 39 -14.01 1.76 2.65
N GLN A 40 -13.09 1.64 3.61
CA GLN A 40 -12.91 0.42 4.38
C GLN A 40 -12.83 0.73 5.85
N THR A 41 -13.43 -0.14 6.67
CA THR A 41 -13.36 -0.04 8.12
C THR A 41 -12.85 -1.34 8.70
N GLY A 42 -12.23 -1.26 9.87
CA GLY A 42 -11.74 -2.43 10.57
C GLY A 42 -11.46 -2.15 12.03
N SER A 43 -11.08 -3.22 12.72
CA SER A 43 -10.53 -3.15 14.06
C SER A 43 -9.34 -4.09 14.17
N SER A 44 -8.43 -3.80 15.09
CA SER A 44 -7.33 -4.68 15.39
C SER A 44 -7.11 -4.77 16.89
N THR A 45 -6.80 -5.99 17.32
CA THR A 45 -6.32 -6.30 18.67
C THR A 45 -4.97 -7.00 18.61
N GLY A 46 -4.29 -6.95 17.45
CA GLY A 46 -2.99 -7.56 17.27
C GLY A 46 -1.90 -6.83 18.07
N TYR A 47 -0.89 -7.56 18.51
CA TYR A 47 0.29 -6.99 19.18
C TYR A 47 1.05 -6.04 18.23
N ASN A 48 1.28 -6.49 16.99
CA ASN A 48 1.81 -5.69 15.91
C ASN A 48 0.67 -5.31 14.95
N GLN A 49 0.54 -4.02 14.63
CA GLN A 49 -0.45 -3.52 13.69
C GLN A 49 0.25 -2.61 12.68
N LEU A 50 0.09 -2.89 11.39
CA LEU A 50 0.74 -2.13 10.31
C LEU A 50 -0.31 -1.48 9.43
N TYR A 51 -0.15 -0.18 9.22
CA TYR A 51 -0.97 0.66 8.36
C TYR A 51 -0.07 1.50 7.47
N VAL A 52 -0.43 1.64 6.21
CA VAL A 52 0.37 2.36 5.23
C VAL A 52 -0.56 3.15 4.32
N VAL A 53 -0.20 4.39 4.01
CA VAL A 53 -0.77 5.20 2.94
C VAL A 53 0.36 5.54 1.98
N THR A 54 0.11 5.40 0.68
CA THR A 54 1.05 5.83 -0.35
C THR A 54 0.36 6.72 -1.36
N GLU A 55 1.09 7.73 -1.83
CA GLU A 55 0.67 8.65 -2.87
C GLU A 55 1.56 8.42 -4.10
N GLY A 56 0.99 7.74 -5.09
CA GLY A 56 1.68 7.33 -6.30
C GLY A 56 1.90 8.49 -7.27
N VAL A 57 3.02 8.44 -8.00
CA VAL A 57 3.30 9.33 -9.12
C VAL A 57 3.89 8.55 -10.29
N GLY A 58 3.59 9.02 -11.51
CA GLY A 58 4.19 8.49 -12.74
C GLY A 58 3.20 8.22 -13.87
N GLY A 59 1.95 8.63 -13.67
CA GLY A 59 0.90 8.53 -14.67
C GLY A 59 0.09 7.25 -14.52
N PRO A 60 -0.98 7.12 -15.33
CA PRO A 60 -2.11 6.24 -15.04
C PRO A 60 -1.68 4.80 -14.69
N GLY A 61 -1.91 4.42 -13.43
CA GLY A 61 -1.63 3.09 -12.88
C GLY A 61 -0.18 2.81 -12.48
N VAL A 62 0.79 3.65 -12.89
CA VAL A 62 2.19 3.48 -12.48
C VAL A 62 2.38 3.84 -11.01
N GLY A 63 1.76 4.93 -10.57
CA GLY A 63 1.75 5.35 -9.17
C GLY A 63 1.09 4.32 -8.25
N ASP A 64 -0.08 3.80 -8.64
CA ASP A 64 -0.79 2.73 -7.92
C ASP A 64 0.10 1.47 -7.78
N LEU A 65 0.71 1.02 -8.88
CA LEU A 65 1.60 -0.14 -8.85
C LEU A 65 2.81 0.08 -7.93
N ALA A 66 3.40 1.27 -7.95
CA ALA A 66 4.51 1.62 -7.05
C ALA A 66 4.06 1.55 -5.59
N GLY A 67 2.91 2.15 -5.26
CA GLY A 67 2.30 2.10 -3.93
C GLY A 67 2.06 0.68 -3.45
N ARG A 68 1.49 -0.19 -4.29
CA ARG A 68 1.26 -1.61 -3.96
C ARG A 68 2.55 -2.38 -3.68
N ILE A 69 3.60 -2.15 -4.46
CA ILE A 69 4.91 -2.78 -4.23
C ILE A 69 5.48 -2.34 -2.88
N ILE A 70 5.38 -1.05 -2.56
CA ILE A 70 5.86 -0.48 -1.29
C ILE A 70 5.09 -1.09 -0.11
N GLN A 71 3.77 -1.10 -0.16
CA GLN A 71 2.93 -1.66 0.90
C GLN A 71 3.16 -3.15 1.10
N ARG A 72 3.28 -3.92 0.02
CA ARG A 72 3.64 -5.33 0.09
C ARG A 72 5.00 -5.54 0.76
N THR A 73 5.98 -4.72 0.40
CA THR A 73 7.32 -4.76 1.02
C THR A 73 7.27 -4.43 2.50
N ALA A 74 6.43 -3.46 2.91
CA ALA A 74 6.22 -3.13 4.31
C ALA A 74 5.63 -4.32 5.09
N HIS A 75 4.66 -5.04 4.52
CA HIS A 75 4.12 -6.25 5.12
C HIS A 75 5.16 -7.37 5.21
N ASP A 76 5.92 -7.64 4.14
CA ASP A 76 6.97 -8.67 4.14
C ASP A 76 8.02 -8.41 5.24
N LEU A 77 8.41 -7.14 5.45
CA LEU A 77 9.36 -6.78 6.51
C LEU A 77 8.72 -6.77 7.90
N ALA A 78 7.42 -6.48 8.02
CA ALA A 78 6.71 -6.56 9.29
C ALA A 78 6.70 -8.00 9.85
N ASP A 79 6.63 -9.00 8.97
CA ASP A 79 6.75 -10.43 9.34
C ASP A 79 8.15 -10.81 9.88
N LEU A 80 9.11 -9.89 9.78
CA LEU A 80 10.49 -10.02 10.24
C LEU A 80 10.83 -9.07 11.42
N LEU A 81 9.83 -8.43 12.04
CA LEU A 81 10.05 -7.47 13.14
C LEU A 81 10.91 -8.01 14.28
N GLY A 82 10.84 -9.30 14.59
CA GLY A 82 11.68 -9.94 15.60
C GLY A 82 13.19 -9.79 15.34
N ARG A 83 13.64 -9.58 14.08
CA ARG A 83 15.05 -9.32 13.75
C ARG A 83 15.51 -7.91 14.11
N TYR A 84 14.57 -7.02 14.37
CA TYR A 84 14.80 -5.63 14.72
C TYR A 84 14.64 -5.38 16.23
N GLN A 85 14.27 -6.40 17.00
CA GLN A 85 14.11 -6.31 18.45
C GLN A 85 15.42 -6.68 19.16
N SER A 86 16.10 -5.72 19.79
CA SER A 86 17.21 -5.98 20.73
C SER A 86 17.70 -4.70 21.44
N PRO A 87 17.37 -4.43 22.72
CA PRO A 87 16.33 -5.05 23.57
C PRO A 87 14.91 -4.54 23.26
N SER A 88 14.79 -3.44 22.53
CA SER A 88 13.55 -2.87 22.00
C SER A 88 13.61 -2.82 20.47
N LEU A 89 12.50 -2.44 19.83
CA LEU A 89 12.42 -2.30 18.38
C LEU A 89 13.34 -1.18 17.88
N ASP A 90 14.36 -1.51 17.08
CA ASP A 90 15.15 -0.54 16.32
C ASP A 90 14.36 -0.10 15.06
N PHE A 91 13.36 0.74 15.30
CA PHE A 91 12.47 1.24 14.24
C PHE A 91 13.21 2.04 13.17
N ARG A 92 14.33 2.70 13.53
CA ARG A 92 15.14 3.46 12.58
C ARG A 92 15.84 2.53 11.59
N LYS A 93 16.41 1.41 12.07
CA LYS A 93 17.00 0.40 11.18
C LYS A 93 15.93 -0.26 10.32
N PHE A 94 14.79 -0.66 10.90
CA PHE A 94 13.64 -1.18 10.16
C PHE A 94 13.23 -0.23 9.02
N SER A 95 13.07 1.06 9.33
CA SER A 95 12.66 2.08 8.36
C SER A 95 13.65 2.23 7.20
N ARG A 96 14.96 2.23 7.48
CA ARG A 96 15.99 2.33 6.43
C ARG A 96 15.99 1.11 5.52
N ASP A 97 15.90 -0.08 6.11
CA ASP A 97 15.88 -1.34 5.37
C ASP A 97 14.62 -1.43 4.49
N LEU A 98 13.46 -1.04 5.03
CA LEU A 98 12.20 -0.96 4.29
C LEU A 98 12.29 -0.03 3.10
N VAL A 99 12.71 1.21 3.30
CA VAL A 99 12.78 2.19 2.21
C VAL A 99 13.77 1.74 1.13
N LYS A 100 14.91 1.16 1.53
CA LYS A 100 15.91 0.63 0.59
C LYS A 100 15.35 -0.53 -0.23
N GLU A 101 14.74 -1.52 0.43
CA GLU A 101 14.18 -2.70 -0.23
C GLU A 101 13.01 -2.32 -1.15
N ALA A 102 12.08 -1.49 -0.66
CA ALA A 102 10.94 -1.04 -1.43
C ALA A 102 11.39 -0.26 -2.67
N HIS A 103 12.37 0.65 -2.53
CA HIS A 103 12.94 1.40 -3.66
C HIS A 103 13.50 0.46 -4.73
N ASN A 104 14.30 -0.54 -4.35
CA ASN A 104 14.87 -1.51 -5.28
C ASN A 104 13.80 -2.36 -5.98
N ARG A 105 12.75 -2.77 -5.26
CA ARG A 105 11.63 -3.52 -5.82
C ARG A 105 10.82 -2.69 -6.82
N VAL A 106 10.58 -1.41 -6.53
CA VAL A 106 9.92 -0.51 -7.48
C VAL A 106 10.77 -0.36 -8.75
N LEU A 107 12.08 -0.08 -8.62
CA LEU A 107 12.97 0.08 -9.78
C LEU A 107 13.09 -1.18 -10.65
N SER A 108 13.05 -2.36 -10.06
CA SER A 108 13.15 -3.62 -10.80
C SER A 108 11.86 -3.99 -11.53
N GLN A 109 10.70 -3.61 -11.00
CA GLN A 109 9.39 -3.98 -11.55
C GLN A 109 8.77 -2.90 -12.45
N ILE A 110 9.11 -1.63 -12.22
CA ILE A 110 8.56 -0.48 -12.95
C ILE A 110 9.68 0.17 -13.76
N LYS A 111 9.57 0.09 -15.09
CA LYS A 111 10.45 0.84 -15.99
C LYS A 111 9.83 2.20 -16.29
N PRO A 112 10.52 3.32 -16.01
CA PRO A 112 10.04 4.64 -16.38
C PRO A 112 9.75 4.72 -17.88
N ARG A 113 8.63 5.35 -18.26
CA ARG A 113 8.36 5.70 -19.66
C ARG A 113 9.00 7.05 -19.98
N GLY A 114 10.02 7.04 -20.82
CA GLY A 114 10.77 8.26 -21.19
C GLY A 114 11.47 8.89 -19.98
N ASN A 115 11.43 10.22 -19.89
CA ASN A 115 12.07 10.99 -18.81
C ASN A 115 11.12 11.29 -17.62
N GLY A 116 10.00 10.55 -17.53
CA GLY A 116 9.02 10.70 -16.46
C GLY A 116 9.58 10.32 -15.08
N ILE A 117 8.96 10.86 -14.03
CA ILE A 117 9.21 10.46 -12.64
C ILE A 117 8.26 9.33 -12.32
N THR A 118 8.73 8.27 -11.69
CA THR A 118 7.87 7.18 -11.20
C THR A 118 8.20 6.89 -9.75
N GLY A 119 7.21 6.55 -8.95
CA GLY A 119 7.42 6.17 -7.56
C GLY A 119 6.20 6.49 -6.70
N ALA A 120 6.39 6.47 -5.39
CA ALA A 120 5.36 6.96 -4.47
C ALA A 120 5.98 7.61 -3.22
N SER A 121 5.23 8.53 -2.63
CA SER A 121 5.41 8.92 -1.23
C SER A 121 4.75 7.88 -0.32
N MET A 122 5.16 7.80 0.95
CA MET A 122 4.65 6.83 1.92
C MET A 122 4.58 7.43 3.31
N ALA A 123 3.43 7.27 3.96
CA ALA A 123 3.27 7.37 5.41
C ALA A 123 2.93 5.99 5.97
N LEU A 124 3.65 5.57 7.00
CA LEU A 124 3.51 4.26 7.65
C LEU A 124 3.32 4.46 9.15
N LEU A 125 2.37 3.72 9.71
CA LEU A 125 2.15 3.57 11.14
C LEU A 125 2.32 2.10 11.51
N LEU A 126 3.29 1.84 12.38
CA LEU A 126 3.48 0.56 13.04
C LEU A 126 3.14 0.73 14.53
N ILE A 127 2.19 -0.04 15.03
CA ILE A 127 1.92 -0.16 16.46
C ILE A 127 2.60 -1.43 16.95
N ASP A 128 3.48 -1.29 17.95
CA ASP A 128 4.12 -2.39 18.69
C ASP A 128 3.66 -2.28 20.15
N ALA A 129 2.79 -3.21 20.57
CA ALA A 129 2.07 -3.17 21.83
C ALA A 129 1.25 -1.87 22.06
N ASN A 130 1.83 -0.89 22.76
CA ASN A 130 1.19 0.37 23.13
C ASN A 130 1.95 1.58 22.57
N THR A 131 2.97 1.35 21.75
CA THR A 131 3.81 2.40 21.16
C THR A 131 3.55 2.46 19.66
N ALA A 132 3.30 3.67 19.16
CA ALA A 132 3.16 3.96 17.75
C ALA A 132 4.46 4.51 17.17
N TYR A 133 4.91 3.87 16.10
CA TYR A 133 6.06 4.26 15.30
C TYR A 133 5.56 4.75 13.94
N VAL A 134 5.87 6.00 13.62
CA VAL A 134 5.48 6.64 12.37
C VAL A 134 6.71 6.83 11.50
N LEU A 135 6.61 6.49 10.23
CA LEU A 135 7.62 6.71 9.20
C LEU A 135 6.97 7.49 8.05
N ASN A 136 7.65 8.54 7.57
CA ASN A 136 7.23 9.30 6.40
C ASN A 136 8.36 9.44 5.38
N VAL A 137 8.00 9.32 4.10
CA VAL A 137 8.86 9.57 2.94
C VAL A 137 8.05 10.33 1.88
N GLY A 138 8.52 11.52 1.49
CA GLY A 138 7.86 12.29 0.43
C GLY A 138 6.80 13.27 0.94
N GLN A 139 5.66 13.35 0.24
CA GLN A 139 4.62 14.38 0.42
C GLN A 139 3.45 13.99 1.31
N THR A 140 3.39 12.74 1.76
CA THR A 140 2.39 12.30 2.71
C THR A 140 2.61 12.99 4.07
N ASP A 141 1.54 13.08 4.84
CA ASP A 141 1.55 13.67 6.18
C ASP A 141 1.03 12.66 7.21
N SER A 142 1.39 12.89 8.47
CA SER A 142 0.84 12.11 9.59
C SER A 142 0.54 13.00 10.78
N PHE A 143 -0.64 12.82 11.37
CA PHE A 143 -1.13 13.64 12.48
C PHE A 143 -1.51 12.78 13.69
N LEU A 144 -1.40 13.36 14.88
CA LEU A 144 -1.99 12.86 16.12
C LEU A 144 -2.99 13.89 16.61
N PHE A 145 -4.24 13.50 16.78
CA PHE A 145 -5.24 14.28 17.50
C PHE A 145 -5.40 13.73 18.91
N ARG A 146 -5.13 14.57 19.91
CA ARG A 146 -5.13 14.20 21.33
C ARG A 146 -5.57 15.40 22.16
N GLY A 147 -6.57 15.21 23.01
CA GLY A 147 -7.02 16.24 23.94
C GLY A 147 -7.55 17.52 23.27
N GLY A 148 -8.15 17.40 22.07
CA GLY A 148 -8.64 18.54 21.30
C GLY A 148 -7.58 19.25 20.44
N GLU A 149 -6.32 18.80 20.49
CA GLU A 149 -5.22 19.39 19.74
C GLU A 149 -4.73 18.45 18.63
N LEU A 150 -4.30 19.03 17.50
CA LEU A 150 -3.74 18.31 16.37
C LEU A 150 -2.24 18.56 16.26
N PHE A 151 -1.46 17.50 16.40
CA PHE A 151 -0.01 17.50 16.32
C PHE A 151 0.44 16.89 14.99
N LEU A 152 1.29 17.59 14.24
CA LEU A 152 1.97 17.02 13.08
C LEU A 152 3.09 16.09 13.58
N LEU A 153 3.00 14.80 13.27
CA LEU A 153 3.99 13.80 13.70
C LEU A 153 5.20 13.77 12.78
N CYS A 154 4.96 13.84 11.47
CA CYS A 154 5.98 13.86 10.43
C CYS A 154 5.52 14.83 9.34
N SER A 155 6.35 15.81 9.03
CA SER A 155 6.16 16.69 7.88
C SER A 155 6.71 16.04 6.61
N PRO A 156 6.34 16.55 5.42
CA PRO A 156 7.01 16.19 4.18
C PRO A 156 8.50 16.50 4.33
N ALA A 157 9.35 15.63 3.81
CA ALA A 157 10.78 15.89 3.76
C ALA A 157 11.03 17.06 2.80
N ASP A 158 11.17 18.27 3.34
CA ASP A 158 11.56 19.44 2.56
C ASP A 158 13.05 19.32 2.25
N ASN A 159 13.38 19.19 0.97
CA ASN A 159 14.76 19.08 0.50
C ASN A 159 15.49 20.44 0.50
N GLY A 160 14.94 21.49 1.12
CA GLY A 160 15.57 22.81 1.32
C GLY A 160 15.77 23.64 0.05
N ASN A 161 15.78 22.99 -1.12
CA ASN A 161 15.97 23.57 -2.43
C ASN A 161 14.65 23.70 -3.21
N GLY A 162 13.50 23.47 -2.56
CA GLY A 162 12.17 23.69 -3.13
C GLY A 162 11.84 22.91 -4.40
N ARG A 163 12.62 21.88 -4.79
CA ARG A 163 12.50 21.33 -6.15
C ARG A 163 12.22 19.86 -6.39
N ARG A 164 12.34 18.95 -5.43
CA ARG A 164 11.82 17.58 -5.60
C ARG A 164 11.54 16.96 -4.26
N THR A 165 10.35 16.39 -4.07
CA THR A 165 10.08 15.54 -2.92
C THR A 165 10.74 14.18 -3.11
N ALA A 166 11.23 13.61 -2.02
CA ALA A 166 11.77 12.25 -2.03
C ALA A 166 10.68 11.25 -2.43
N LEU A 167 10.97 10.36 -3.38
CA LEU A 167 10.05 9.32 -3.83
C LEU A 167 10.73 7.97 -3.75
N ILE A 168 9.99 6.97 -3.28
CA ILE A 168 10.43 5.58 -3.35
C ILE A 168 10.22 5.10 -4.79
N GLY A 169 11.29 4.65 -5.44
CA GLY A 169 11.28 4.22 -6.85
C GLY A 169 11.68 5.28 -7.89
N ASP A 170 12.11 6.49 -7.50
CA ASP A 170 12.63 7.47 -8.47
C ASP A 170 14.02 7.04 -8.96
N SER A 171 14.11 6.58 -10.21
CA SER A 171 15.35 6.07 -10.82
C SER A 171 16.46 7.12 -10.97
N ARG A 172 16.15 8.41 -10.77
CA ARG A 172 17.11 9.51 -10.89
C ARG A 172 17.80 9.83 -9.57
N SER A 173 17.34 9.23 -8.48
CA SER A 173 17.81 9.47 -7.13
C SER A 173 18.12 8.13 -6.45
N PRO A 174 19.14 8.05 -5.58
CA PRO A 174 19.31 6.87 -4.74
C PRO A 174 18.10 6.70 -3.80
N ALA A 175 18.00 5.54 -3.16
CA ALA A 175 16.98 5.29 -2.15
C ALA A 175 16.97 6.43 -1.11
N PRO A 176 15.78 6.99 -0.75
CA PRO A 176 15.67 8.19 0.07
C PRO A 176 15.90 7.92 1.56
N SER A 177 16.81 7.01 1.93
CA SER A 177 17.05 6.60 3.32
C SER A 177 17.56 7.73 4.22
N GLY A 178 18.16 8.78 3.65
CA GLY A 178 18.56 9.99 4.37
C GLY A 178 17.46 11.05 4.50
N LEU A 179 16.33 10.87 3.82
CA LEU A 179 15.21 11.81 3.75
C LEU A 179 13.94 11.20 4.37
N ILE A 180 14.13 10.28 5.32
CA ILE A 180 13.04 9.68 6.09
C ILE A 180 12.84 10.48 7.38
N THR A 181 11.58 10.71 7.74
CA THR A 181 11.20 11.23 9.05
C THR A 181 10.58 10.12 9.86
N THR A 182 11.00 9.96 11.11
CA THR A 182 10.44 8.96 12.02
C THR A 182 10.02 9.60 13.33
N ARG A 183 8.89 9.16 13.89
CA ARG A 183 8.40 9.60 15.20
C ARG A 183 7.92 8.41 16.03
N GLU A 184 8.18 8.45 17.32
CA GLU A 184 7.68 7.49 18.31
C GLU A 184 6.71 8.20 19.24
N VAL A 185 5.60 7.54 19.56
CA VAL A 185 4.52 8.09 20.38
C VAL A 185 3.95 7.00 21.27
N ASP A 186 3.91 7.24 22.59
CA ASP A 186 3.14 6.42 23.51
C ASP A 186 1.64 6.65 23.30
N LEU A 187 0.90 5.58 23.03
CA LEU A 187 -0.54 5.66 22.78
C LEU A 187 -1.31 5.89 24.07
N LYS A 188 -2.44 6.58 23.96
CA LYS A 188 -3.44 6.80 25.01
C LYS A 188 -4.82 6.46 24.49
N PRO A 189 -5.74 5.96 25.34
CA PRO A 189 -7.14 5.81 24.96
C PRO A 189 -7.71 7.13 24.44
N GLY A 190 -8.42 7.07 23.31
CA GLY A 190 -9.01 8.24 22.65
C GLY A 190 -8.11 8.91 21.62
N ASP A 191 -6.82 8.58 21.54
CA ASP A 191 -5.95 9.11 20.49
C ASP A 191 -6.48 8.78 19.10
N ILE A 192 -6.37 9.74 18.18
CA ILE A 192 -6.63 9.52 16.76
C ILE A 192 -5.34 9.81 15.98
N ILE A 193 -4.84 8.82 15.24
CA ILE A 193 -3.71 9.00 14.32
C ILE A 193 -4.24 9.00 12.90
N LEU A 194 -3.83 9.98 12.09
CA LEU A 194 -4.19 10.09 10.68
C LEU A 194 -2.96 9.97 9.81
N LEU A 195 -3.04 9.17 8.75
CA LEU A 195 -2.08 9.12 7.64
C LEU A 195 -2.78 9.66 6.40
N THR A 196 -2.18 10.63 5.70
CA THR A 196 -2.87 11.32 4.61
C THR A 196 -1.97 11.52 3.40
N SER A 197 -2.52 11.40 2.19
CA SER A 197 -1.88 11.91 0.97
C SER A 197 -2.01 13.43 0.88
N SER A 198 -1.23 14.06 0.01
CA SER A 198 -1.26 15.50 -0.18
C SER A 198 -2.63 15.99 -0.66
N GLY A 199 -3.33 15.21 -1.50
CA GLY A 199 -4.65 15.59 -2.01
C GLY A 199 -5.77 15.55 -0.98
N PHE A 200 -5.57 14.96 0.21
CA PHE A 200 -6.48 15.17 1.35
C PHE A 200 -6.25 16.53 2.02
N ARG A 201 -5.03 17.06 1.97
CA ARG A 201 -4.66 18.28 2.68
C ARG A 201 -4.73 19.54 1.84
N THR A 202 -4.59 19.43 0.53
CA THR A 202 -4.61 20.59 -0.35
C THR A 202 -5.95 21.34 -0.17
N GLY A 203 -5.88 22.58 0.27
CA GLY A 203 -7.07 23.40 0.58
C GLY A 203 -7.80 23.07 1.90
N TYR A 204 -7.41 22.02 2.63
CA TYR A 204 -8.02 21.62 3.90
C TYR A 204 -7.07 21.88 5.07
N LYS A 205 -7.37 22.93 5.84
CA LYS A 205 -6.46 23.48 6.84
C LYS A 205 -6.54 22.72 8.17
N PRO A 206 -5.45 22.68 8.96
CA PRO A 206 -5.43 21.99 10.25
C PRO A 206 -6.57 22.35 11.21
N HIS A 207 -7.01 23.62 11.27
CA HIS A 207 -8.10 24.03 12.15
C HIS A 207 -9.46 23.42 11.74
N GLN A 208 -9.69 23.21 10.44
CA GLN A 208 -10.92 22.57 9.96
C GLN A 208 -10.92 21.07 10.34
N LEU A 209 -9.75 20.43 10.26
CA LEU A 209 -9.58 19.06 10.73
C LEU A 209 -9.77 18.94 12.25
N ILE A 210 -9.28 19.91 13.03
CA ILE A 210 -9.54 19.97 14.48
C ILE A 210 -11.05 20.06 14.73
N GLU A 211 -11.77 20.94 14.03
CA GLU A 211 -13.21 21.11 14.16
C GLU A 211 -13.96 19.81 13.86
N ASP A 212 -13.67 19.16 12.73
CA ASP A 212 -14.30 17.91 12.33
C ASP A 212 -14.02 16.76 13.31
N LEU A 213 -12.79 16.68 13.85
CA LEU A 213 -12.38 15.65 14.83
C LEU A 213 -12.88 15.94 16.26
N SER A 214 -13.21 17.19 16.57
CA SER A 214 -13.74 17.60 17.87
C SER A 214 -15.23 17.32 18.02
N SER A 215 -15.92 16.99 16.91
CA SER A 215 -17.34 16.64 16.96
C SER A 215 -17.59 15.44 17.90
N PRO A 216 -18.64 15.47 18.73
CA PRO A 216 -19.03 14.34 19.59
C PRO A 216 -19.54 13.12 18.79
N ASP A 217 -19.58 13.22 17.46
CA ASP A 217 -20.02 12.15 16.56
C ASP A 217 -19.20 10.85 16.66
N ALA A 218 -19.77 9.78 16.12
CA ALA A 218 -19.05 8.53 15.95
C ALA A 218 -17.80 8.75 15.08
N PHE A 219 -16.64 8.30 15.56
CA PHE A 219 -15.33 8.43 14.91
C PHE A 219 -15.33 8.28 13.38
N ALA A 220 -15.97 7.24 12.85
CA ALA A 220 -16.04 7.00 11.40
C ALA A 220 -16.79 8.13 10.65
N ALA A 221 -17.86 8.67 11.24
CA ALA A 221 -18.61 9.79 10.66
C ALA A 221 -17.75 11.06 10.60
N SER A 222 -16.99 11.37 11.65
CA SER A 222 -16.06 12.51 11.67
C SER A 222 -15.02 12.42 10.55
N ILE A 223 -14.46 11.22 10.30
CA ILE A 223 -13.46 11.04 9.24
C ILE A 223 -14.09 11.14 7.84
N ARG A 224 -15.31 10.61 7.64
CA ARG A 224 -16.06 10.82 6.39
C ARG A 224 -16.35 12.29 6.16
N GLN A 225 -16.75 13.02 7.20
CA GLN A 225 -17.01 14.45 7.10
C GLN A 225 -15.75 15.23 6.74
N ALA A 226 -14.63 14.92 7.40
CA ALA A 226 -13.33 15.51 7.08
C ALA A 226 -12.92 15.26 5.63
N GLN A 227 -13.12 14.04 5.11
CA GLN A 227 -12.90 13.74 3.68
C GLN A 227 -13.82 14.58 2.79
N ILE A 228 -15.12 14.67 3.08
CA ILE A 228 -16.05 15.48 2.29
C ILE A 228 -15.63 16.96 2.28
N HIS A 229 -15.26 17.51 3.44
CA HIS A 229 -14.79 18.90 3.55
C HIS A 229 -13.49 19.12 2.79
N SER A 230 -12.54 18.21 2.91
CA SER A 230 -11.30 18.22 2.15
C SER A 230 -11.56 18.28 0.64
N ARG A 231 -12.41 17.37 0.14
CA ARG A 231 -12.75 17.30 -1.30
C ARG A 231 -13.55 18.50 -1.78
N LYS A 232 -14.34 19.15 -0.92
CA LYS A 232 -15.00 20.42 -1.27
C LYS A 232 -13.99 21.56 -1.42
N SER A 233 -12.91 21.55 -0.65
CA SER A 233 -11.84 22.54 -0.75
C SER A 233 -10.97 22.34 -2.00
N ASP A 234 -10.55 21.10 -2.26
CA ASP A 234 -9.82 20.72 -3.47
C ASP A 234 -10.12 19.26 -3.86
N ASP A 235 -10.65 19.10 -5.06
CA ASP A 235 -11.03 17.81 -5.64
C ASP A 235 -10.17 17.47 -6.86
N SER A 236 -9.07 18.21 -7.10
CA SER A 236 -8.28 18.11 -8.33
C SER A 236 -7.48 16.81 -8.40
N ALA A 237 -6.76 16.47 -7.33
CA ALA A 237 -5.88 15.30 -7.20
C ALA A 237 -6.55 14.14 -6.48
N SER A 238 -5.92 12.96 -6.49
CA SER A 238 -6.33 11.83 -5.64
C SER A 238 -6.16 12.19 -4.16
N GLY A 239 -7.10 11.77 -3.31
CA GLY A 239 -7.08 12.11 -1.89
C GLY A 239 -7.39 10.91 -1.03
N THR A 240 -6.49 10.62 -0.09
CA THR A 240 -6.54 9.45 0.78
C THR A 240 -6.29 9.82 2.23
N VAL A 241 -7.12 9.28 3.12
CA VAL A 241 -6.94 9.35 4.57
C VAL A 241 -7.14 7.96 5.18
N LEU A 242 -6.21 7.57 6.04
CA LEU A 242 -6.34 6.40 6.90
C LEU A 242 -6.26 6.88 8.34
N ALA A 243 -7.38 6.78 9.06
CA ALA A 243 -7.49 7.24 10.43
C ALA A 243 -7.66 6.04 11.37
N LEU A 244 -6.92 6.07 12.47
CA LEU A 244 -6.94 5.06 13.52
C LEU A 244 -7.29 5.71 14.85
N LYS A 245 -8.26 5.15 15.57
CA LYS A 245 -8.62 5.55 16.93
C LYS A 245 -8.22 4.46 17.91
N VAL A 246 -7.46 4.84 18.94
CA VAL A 246 -7.13 3.96 20.06
C VAL A 246 -8.35 3.88 20.97
N ARG A 247 -8.93 2.70 21.12
CA ARG A 247 -10.09 2.49 21.98
C ARG A 247 -9.67 2.45 23.44
N ASP A 248 -8.72 1.58 23.74
CA ASP A 248 -8.20 1.32 25.06
C ASP A 248 -6.84 0.61 24.95
N LEU A 249 -6.16 0.50 26.10
CA LEU A 249 -4.87 -0.18 26.23
C LEU A 249 -5.06 -1.31 27.24
N GLU A 250 -5.08 -2.56 26.78
CA GLU A 250 -5.12 -3.71 27.68
C GLU A 250 -3.70 -4.20 27.91
N LEU A 251 -3.25 -4.28 29.16
CA LEU A 251 -2.02 -4.99 29.53
C LEU A 251 -2.31 -6.48 29.59
N SER A 252 -2.45 -7.12 28.43
CA SER A 252 -2.39 -8.57 28.30
C SER A 252 -0.97 -8.94 27.86
N GLU A 253 -0.37 -9.91 28.56
CA GLU A 253 0.87 -10.53 28.11
C GLU A 253 0.65 -11.13 26.71
N PRO A 254 1.63 -11.01 25.79
CA PRO A 254 1.50 -11.57 24.47
C PRO A 254 1.24 -13.08 24.60
N GLY A 255 0.06 -13.53 24.15
CA GLY A 255 -0.23 -14.95 24.04
C GLY A 255 0.81 -15.63 23.15
N GLU A 256 1.08 -16.92 23.41
CA GLU A 256 2.06 -17.69 22.63
C GLU A 256 1.82 -17.50 21.12
N PRO A 257 2.88 -17.30 20.31
CA PRO A 257 2.74 -17.02 18.88
C PRO A 257 1.95 -18.13 18.20
N VAL A 258 0.83 -17.77 17.57
CA VAL A 258 -0.02 -18.73 16.85
C VAL A 258 0.77 -19.32 15.68
N ALA A 259 1.00 -20.63 15.70
CA ALA A 259 1.82 -21.38 14.73
C ALA A 259 1.40 -21.21 13.25
N GLY A 260 0.24 -20.60 12.96
CA GLY A 260 -0.29 -20.40 11.61
C GLY A 260 0.50 -19.43 10.72
N LEU A 261 1.38 -18.58 11.27
CA LEU A 261 2.21 -17.66 10.47
C LEU A 261 3.30 -18.39 9.65
N GLU A 262 3.71 -19.60 10.03
CA GLU A 262 4.73 -20.36 9.28
C GLU A 262 4.22 -20.84 7.90
N ILE A 263 2.91 -21.10 7.77
CA ILE A 263 2.34 -21.63 6.51
C ILE A 263 2.46 -20.60 5.38
N ARG A 264 2.24 -19.30 5.66
CA ARG A 264 2.38 -18.24 4.65
C ARG A 264 3.83 -18.07 4.18
N LYS A 265 4.82 -18.23 5.07
CA LYS A 265 6.25 -18.13 4.72
C LYS A 265 6.69 -19.20 3.71
N SER A 266 6.14 -20.42 3.81
CA SER A 266 6.52 -21.53 2.93
C SER A 266 6.05 -21.37 1.47
N ILE A 267 4.97 -20.61 1.23
CA ILE A 267 4.40 -20.44 -0.11
C ILE A 267 5.20 -19.41 -0.93
N TYR A 268 5.70 -18.35 -0.29
CA TYR A 268 6.33 -17.22 -1.00
C TYR A 268 7.85 -17.35 -1.17
N HIS A 269 8.56 -18.05 -0.29
CA HIS A 269 10.01 -18.23 -0.43
C HIS A 269 10.43 -19.38 -1.33
N LYS A 270 9.48 -20.17 -1.87
CA LYS A 270 9.78 -21.34 -2.71
C LYS A 270 10.03 -21.00 -4.20
N GLU A 271 9.76 -19.77 -4.65
CA GLU A 271 9.90 -19.38 -6.07
C GLU A 271 11.14 -18.53 -6.39
N ILE A 272 11.91 -18.08 -5.39
CA ILE A 272 13.24 -17.52 -5.63
C ILE A 272 14.24 -18.65 -5.42
N GLY A 273 14.24 -19.58 -6.38
CA GLY A 273 15.29 -20.58 -6.48
C GLY A 273 16.63 -19.88 -6.62
N GLU A 274 17.47 -20.01 -5.59
CA GLU A 274 18.90 -19.88 -5.74
C GLU A 274 19.34 -20.96 -6.73
N ASP A 275 19.49 -20.59 -8.01
CA ASP A 275 20.44 -21.26 -8.89
C ASP A 275 21.84 -20.97 -8.33
N GLN A 276 22.24 -21.72 -7.30
CA GLN A 276 23.65 -21.81 -6.93
C GLN A 276 24.36 -22.61 -8.02
N PRO A 277 25.37 -22.04 -8.70
CA PRO A 277 26.19 -22.82 -9.60
C PRO A 277 27.05 -23.77 -8.75
N GLU A 278 26.80 -25.06 -8.88
CA GLU A 278 27.74 -26.10 -8.44
C GLU A 278 29.10 -25.82 -9.09
N SER A 279 30.07 -25.47 -8.25
CA SER A 279 31.46 -25.36 -8.64
C SER A 279 32.01 -26.77 -8.90
N GLU A 280 31.92 -27.24 -10.14
CA GLU A 280 32.70 -28.38 -10.62
C GLU A 280 34.09 -27.97 -11.11
N LYS A 281 35.00 -28.92 -10.91
CA LYS A 281 36.45 -28.79 -10.95
C LYS A 281 37.00 -28.56 -12.36
N ALA A 282 38.18 -27.94 -12.36
CA ALA A 282 39.13 -27.77 -13.44
C ALA A 282 39.13 -28.89 -14.51
N GLY A 283 38.91 -28.48 -15.76
CA GLY A 283 39.19 -29.28 -16.95
C GLY A 283 39.40 -28.38 -18.18
N LYS A 284 40.67 -28.18 -18.57
CA LYS A 284 41.07 -27.46 -19.79
C LYS A 284 40.49 -28.15 -21.03
N SER A 285 39.73 -27.42 -21.86
CA SER A 285 39.50 -27.81 -23.26
C SER A 285 39.17 -26.60 -24.12
N LYS A 286 40.00 -26.36 -25.14
CA LYS A 286 39.77 -25.38 -26.22
C LYS A 286 38.75 -25.97 -27.20
N GLY A 287 37.65 -25.26 -27.45
CA GLY A 287 36.65 -25.70 -28.42
C GLY A 287 35.78 -24.56 -28.94
N LYS A 288 36.21 -23.97 -30.06
CA LYS A 288 35.50 -22.96 -30.85
C LYS A 288 34.25 -23.58 -31.49
N ARG A 289 33.03 -23.12 -31.20
CA ARG A 289 31.85 -23.36 -32.06
C ARG A 289 30.76 -22.29 -31.87
N LYS A 290 30.19 -21.92 -33.01
CA LYS A 290 29.27 -20.82 -33.29
C LYS A 290 27.91 -21.43 -33.62
N GLY A 291 26.84 -21.04 -32.93
CA GLY A 291 25.43 -21.34 -33.24
C GLY A 291 24.60 -20.31 -32.46
N LYS A 292 23.70 -19.49 -33.01
CA LYS A 292 22.68 -19.63 -34.08
C LYS A 292 21.66 -20.73 -33.77
N GLY A 293 20.80 -20.48 -32.78
CA GLY A 293 19.77 -21.44 -32.36
C GLY A 293 18.60 -20.93 -31.51
N ASP A 294 18.47 -19.64 -31.16
CA ASP A 294 17.50 -19.23 -30.11
C ASP A 294 16.15 -18.66 -30.60
N ASP A 295 15.95 -18.50 -31.91
CA ASP A 295 14.72 -17.89 -32.44
C ASP A 295 13.54 -18.85 -32.66
N ALA A 296 13.75 -20.16 -32.58
CA ALA A 296 12.69 -21.16 -32.84
C ALA A 296 11.78 -21.41 -31.63
N MET A 297 12.31 -21.36 -30.41
CA MET A 297 11.58 -21.76 -29.20
C MET A 297 10.61 -20.67 -28.69
N ALA A 298 10.81 -19.41 -29.10
CA ALA A 298 9.93 -18.29 -28.74
C ALA A 298 8.64 -18.23 -29.56
N ARG A 299 8.59 -18.85 -30.76
CA ARG A 299 7.38 -18.87 -31.61
C ARG A 299 6.37 -19.94 -31.19
N GLU A 300 6.81 -21.09 -30.69
CA GLU A 300 5.91 -22.19 -30.32
C GLU A 300 5.06 -21.91 -29.07
N ARG A 301 5.56 -21.09 -28.13
CA ARG A 301 4.80 -20.72 -26.92
C ARG A 301 3.67 -19.71 -27.18
N LYS A 302 3.68 -18.98 -28.29
CA LYS A 302 2.64 -17.99 -28.62
C LYS A 302 1.40 -18.60 -29.26
N GLU A 303 1.49 -19.77 -29.88
CA GLU A 303 0.34 -20.42 -30.53
C GLU A 303 -0.56 -21.16 -29.53
N LYS A 304 -0.01 -21.78 -28.49
CA LYS A 304 -0.81 -22.53 -27.50
C LYS A 304 -1.73 -21.64 -26.63
N ARG A 305 -1.42 -20.34 -26.47
CA ARG A 305 -2.26 -19.43 -25.67
C ARG A 305 -3.51 -18.89 -26.40
N LYS A 306 -3.58 -18.95 -27.73
CA LYS A 306 -4.74 -18.46 -28.48
C LYS A 306 -5.92 -19.46 -28.55
N GLY A 307 -5.67 -20.75 -28.28
CA GLY A 307 -6.70 -21.79 -28.32
C GLY A 307 -7.76 -21.67 -27.21
N ASN A 308 -7.33 -21.37 -25.98
CA ASN A 308 -8.21 -21.44 -24.81
C ASN A 308 -9.15 -20.22 -24.65
N LEU A 309 -8.85 -19.10 -25.32
CA LEU A 309 -9.69 -17.90 -25.26
C LEU A 309 -10.98 -18.06 -26.08
N LYS A 310 -10.94 -18.78 -27.21
CA LYS A 310 -12.12 -18.99 -28.05
C LYS A 310 -13.17 -19.88 -27.38
N THR A 311 -12.73 -20.94 -26.69
CA THR A 311 -13.64 -21.83 -25.96
C THR A 311 -14.29 -21.11 -24.78
N PHE A 312 -13.53 -20.29 -24.04
CA PHE A 312 -14.07 -19.50 -22.93
C PHE A 312 -15.19 -18.55 -23.36
N PHE A 313 -14.99 -17.80 -24.45
CA PHE A 313 -16.02 -16.88 -24.95
C PHE A 313 -17.28 -17.60 -25.47
N LEU A 314 -17.13 -18.81 -26.04
CA LEU A 314 -18.26 -19.60 -26.51
C LEU A 314 -19.15 -20.05 -25.33
N PHE A 315 -18.54 -20.52 -24.23
CA PHE A 315 -19.29 -20.93 -23.03
C PHE A 315 -19.97 -19.75 -22.34
N LEU A 316 -19.32 -18.58 -22.30
CA LEU A 316 -19.90 -17.36 -21.75
C LEU A 316 -21.17 -16.94 -22.51
N LEU A 317 -21.11 -16.94 -23.85
CA LEU A 317 -22.23 -16.53 -24.70
C LEU A 317 -23.40 -17.52 -24.62
N LEU A 318 -23.10 -18.82 -24.51
CA LEU A 318 -24.12 -19.85 -24.31
C LEU A 318 -24.85 -19.68 -22.97
N GLY A 319 -24.11 -19.41 -21.89
CA GLY A 319 -24.70 -19.14 -20.57
C GLY A 319 -25.60 -17.90 -20.57
N PHE A 320 -25.18 -16.84 -21.26
CA PHE A 320 -25.98 -15.62 -21.40
C PHE A 320 -27.30 -15.86 -22.14
N LEU A 321 -27.28 -16.61 -23.26
CA LEU A 321 -28.48 -16.95 -24.02
C LEU A 321 -29.48 -17.77 -23.21
N ILE A 322 -29.00 -18.74 -22.43
CA ILE A 322 -29.84 -19.56 -21.54
C ILE A 322 -30.50 -18.68 -20.46
N GLY A 323 -29.72 -17.78 -19.85
CA GLY A 323 -30.25 -16.84 -18.86
C GLY A 323 -31.33 -15.91 -19.42
N LEU A 324 -31.10 -15.39 -20.64
CA LEU A 324 -32.05 -14.51 -21.31
C LEU A 324 -33.36 -15.25 -21.68
N ALA A 325 -33.27 -16.49 -22.14
CA ALA A 325 -34.44 -17.33 -22.41
C ALA A 325 -35.26 -17.62 -21.14
N ALA A 326 -34.59 -17.87 -20.00
CA ALA A 326 -35.28 -18.09 -18.72
C ALA A 326 -36.04 -16.83 -18.26
N ILE A 327 -35.45 -15.64 -18.40
CA ILE A 327 -36.10 -14.37 -18.05
C ILE A 327 -37.35 -14.16 -18.93
N LEU A 328 -37.25 -14.37 -20.24
CA LEU A 328 -38.38 -14.24 -21.16
C LEU A 328 -39.50 -15.24 -20.84
N PHE A 329 -39.16 -16.46 -20.44
CA PHE A 329 -40.15 -17.47 -20.05
C PHE A 329 -40.90 -17.10 -18.78
N VAL A 330 -40.20 -16.61 -17.75
CA VAL A 330 -40.83 -16.11 -16.52
C VAL A 330 -41.73 -14.90 -16.84
N TRP A 331 -41.26 -13.99 -17.70
CA TRP A 331 -42.04 -12.82 -18.09
C TRP A 331 -43.32 -13.20 -18.85
N PHE A 332 -43.26 -14.22 -19.71
CA PHE A 332 -44.42 -14.75 -20.42
C PHE A 332 -45.46 -15.40 -19.49
N LEU A 333 -45.02 -16.07 -18.42
CA LEU A 333 -45.92 -16.64 -17.41
C LEU A 333 -46.61 -15.58 -16.55
N ILE A 334 -45.98 -14.42 -16.33
CA ILE A 334 -46.57 -13.32 -15.54
C ILE A 334 -47.62 -12.54 -16.35
N LEU A 335 -47.48 -12.50 -17.68
CA LEU A 335 -48.38 -11.74 -18.57
C LEU A 335 -49.64 -12.51 -19.02
N LYS A 336 -49.75 -13.79 -18.67
CA LYS A 336 -50.91 -14.64 -18.96
C LYS A 336 -51.79 -14.79 -17.74
#